data_AF-A0A7X9R1C8-F1
#
_entry.id   AF-A0A7X9R1C8-F1
#
_cell.length_a   1.000
_cell.length_b   1.000
_cell.length_c   1.000
_cell.angle_alpha   90.00
_cell.angle_beta   90.00
_cell.angle_gamma   90.00
#
_symmetry.space_group_name_H-M   'P 1'
#
loop_
_entity.id
_entity.type
_entity.pdbx_description
1 polymer ?
#
loop_
_entity_poly.entity_id
_entity_poly.type
_entity_poly.pdbx_seq_one_letter_code
_entity_poly.pdbx_strand_id
1 'polypeptide(L)'
;MVNLLKGRKDLEKAPAFPKFTTKDDALSKFKKLVRYYNKVMDISAVDLSNILEGLEECYQWYRHRPEDYSGYKCYDLEGSDVSEIVYESVISILIHRAKTKSDDFKDTKVFIAEGQKKVFAIVPQVAFSKESAFYSLRSGVEEHYYVGFNSLGYILLKSKIAELKKEKGYDFEGAVNHIAFVEHNFVLNQKYSRQSSATIATIQTDKKYQDSELNKSTIFNQLGFRKVEVDTQKYEGKEFDYNLFRKVEEDFEEICNKLPHASAQPEVKFRKLGKHKATGLYAPFLNILAVDVRNTESFIHEYGHYLDYKHGNKASESYSLEDNFEHIITAYSNNFKIISKKKEDDLLTRLMKASKDPIPSVVSLEEKRLSSELELVKQTEKMFDYFTTPTEIFARGFELWVFETITSNSSLLKNREEYSNRIEYASFNGIKESLFAFFATIFPEETIKENSFAASRTILTPKREWTFVSPTNVGEQMSLF
;
A
#
# COMPACT_ATOMS: atom_id res chain seq x y z
N MET A 1 11.35 5.53 -9.71
CA MET A 1 11.44 4.48 -8.68
C MET A 1 10.46 3.34 -8.96
N VAL A 2 10.93 2.23 -9.52
CA VAL A 2 10.10 1.02 -9.64
C VAL A 2 10.39 0.12 -8.44
N ASN A 3 9.37 -0.09 -7.61
CA ASN A 3 9.29 -1.14 -6.60
C ASN A 3 9.37 -2.51 -7.32
N LEU A 4 10.25 -3.41 -6.87
CA LEU A 4 10.52 -4.69 -7.55
C LEU A 4 9.32 -5.65 -7.51
N LEU A 5 8.41 -5.49 -6.55
CA LEU A 5 7.17 -6.26 -6.44
C LEU A 5 6.02 -5.67 -7.25
N LYS A 6 6.17 -4.46 -7.81
CA LYS A 6 5.14 -3.80 -8.63
C LYS A 6 4.86 -4.60 -9.91
N GLY A 7 3.59 -4.72 -10.27
CA GLY A 7 3.15 -5.44 -11.47
C GLY A 7 3.07 -6.96 -11.34
N ARG A 8 3.44 -7.53 -10.18
CA ARG A 8 3.33 -8.98 -9.95
C ARG A 8 1.87 -9.43 -9.73
N LYS A 9 1.43 -10.38 -10.56
CA LYS A 9 0.22 -11.16 -10.33
C LYS A 9 0.49 -12.18 -9.21
N ASP A 10 -0.53 -12.56 -8.45
CA ASP A 10 -0.48 -13.67 -7.47
C ASP A 10 0.43 -13.52 -6.25
N LEU A 11 0.78 -12.29 -5.84
CA LEU A 11 1.34 -12.01 -4.50
C LEU A 11 0.40 -12.48 -3.35
N GLU A 12 -0.78 -13.02 -3.65
CA GLU A 12 -1.73 -13.67 -2.73
C GLU A 12 -1.29 -15.07 -2.28
N LYS A 13 -0.55 -15.79 -3.14
CA LYS A 13 0.05 -17.10 -2.81
C LYS A 13 1.49 -16.97 -2.34
N ALA A 14 2.04 -15.76 -2.38
CA ALA A 14 3.39 -15.47 -1.95
C ALA A 14 3.54 -15.66 -0.43
N PRO A 15 4.71 -16.12 0.04
CA PRO A 15 5.05 -16.08 1.46
C PRO A 15 4.93 -14.64 2.01
N ALA A 16 4.78 -14.53 3.34
CA ALA A 16 4.80 -13.23 4.00
C ALA A 16 6.13 -12.49 3.74
N PHE A 17 6.03 -11.19 3.49
CA PHE A 17 7.21 -10.32 3.37
C PHE A 17 8.08 -10.41 4.64
N PRO A 18 9.41 -10.50 4.51
CA PRO A 18 10.29 -10.70 5.66
C PRO A 18 10.17 -9.58 6.69
N LYS A 19 10.12 -9.96 7.97
CA LYS A 19 10.23 -9.02 9.08
C LYS A 19 11.70 -8.68 9.33
N PHE A 20 11.95 -7.39 9.50
CA PHE A 20 13.25 -6.84 9.87
C PHE A 20 13.21 -6.32 11.30
N THR A 21 14.24 -6.64 12.06
CA THR A 21 14.40 -6.25 13.47
C THR A 21 15.62 -5.35 13.61
N THR A 22 15.76 -4.72 14.77
CA THR A 22 16.96 -3.92 15.11
C THR A 22 18.25 -4.76 15.17
N LYS A 23 18.15 -6.10 15.20
CA LYS A 23 19.29 -7.01 15.17
C LYS A 23 19.74 -7.38 13.75
N ASP A 24 18.95 -7.05 12.73
CA ASP A 24 19.30 -7.33 11.35
C ASP A 24 20.22 -6.23 10.81
N ASP A 25 21.47 -6.59 10.50
CA ASP A 25 22.38 -5.74 9.74
C ASP A 25 22.02 -5.71 8.25
N ALA A 26 22.64 -4.82 7.47
CA ALA A 26 22.38 -4.67 6.04
C ALA A 26 22.54 -6.00 5.28
N LEU A 27 23.56 -6.79 5.60
CA LEU A 27 23.81 -8.08 4.94
C LEU A 27 22.71 -9.11 5.25
N SER A 28 22.20 -9.14 6.48
CA SER A 28 21.12 -10.02 6.90
C SER A 28 19.79 -9.62 6.25
N LYS A 29 19.52 -8.31 6.15
CA LYS A 29 18.35 -7.79 5.41
C LYS A 29 18.43 -8.18 3.94
N PHE A 30 19.58 -7.94 3.30
CA PHE A 30 19.84 -8.34 1.91
C PHE A 30 19.61 -9.84 1.71
N LYS A 31 20.19 -10.70 2.56
CA LYS A 31 19.96 -12.16 2.51
C LYS A 31 18.49 -12.56 2.61
N LYS A 32 17.73 -11.91 3.50
CA LYS A 32 16.28 -12.17 3.65
C LYS A 32 15.51 -11.74 2.41
N LEU A 33 15.83 -10.57 1.84
CA LEU A 33 15.22 -10.08 0.60
C LEU A 33 15.53 -11.00 -0.58
N VAL A 34 16.80 -11.42 -0.77
CA VAL A 34 17.18 -12.38 -1.83
C VAL A 34 16.31 -13.63 -1.77
N ARG A 35 16.20 -14.24 -0.58
CA ARG A 35 15.38 -15.44 -0.37
C ARG A 35 13.89 -15.19 -0.62
N TYR A 36 13.41 -14.00 -0.33
CA TYR A 36 12.03 -13.62 -0.59
C TYR A 36 11.80 -13.51 -2.10
N TYR A 37 12.63 -12.74 -2.81
CA TYR A 37 12.52 -12.58 -4.26
C TYR A 37 12.65 -13.91 -5.02
N ASN A 38 13.58 -14.79 -4.63
CA ASN A 38 13.67 -16.13 -5.23
C ASN A 38 12.38 -16.96 -5.12
N LYS A 39 11.51 -16.64 -4.15
CA LYS A 39 10.21 -17.34 -3.97
C LYS A 39 9.05 -16.67 -4.69
N VAL A 40 9.12 -15.35 -4.89
CA VAL A 40 7.99 -14.56 -5.42
C VAL A 40 8.20 -14.05 -6.84
N MET A 41 9.44 -14.09 -7.32
CA MET A 41 9.84 -13.66 -8.65
C MET A 41 9.97 -14.86 -9.59
N ASP A 42 9.67 -14.61 -10.86
CA ASP A 42 9.72 -15.58 -11.95
C ASP A 42 10.58 -14.94 -13.03
N ILE A 43 11.65 -15.64 -13.43
CA ILE A 43 12.65 -15.15 -14.37
C ILE A 43 12.00 -14.75 -15.71
N SER A 44 10.98 -15.48 -16.14
CA SER A 44 10.28 -15.23 -17.42
C SER A 44 9.47 -13.93 -17.43
N ALA A 45 9.09 -13.43 -16.25
CA ALA A 45 8.18 -12.30 -16.08
C ALA A 45 8.89 -11.06 -15.52
N VAL A 46 10.22 -11.06 -15.46
CA VAL A 46 11.01 -9.93 -14.96
C VAL A 46 11.85 -9.35 -16.08
N ASP A 47 11.88 -8.03 -16.15
CA ASP A 47 12.78 -7.31 -17.05
C ASP A 47 14.23 -7.47 -16.57
N LEU A 48 15.08 -8.03 -17.43
CA LEU A 48 16.49 -8.28 -17.16
C LEU A 48 17.40 -7.26 -17.87
N SER A 49 16.86 -6.22 -18.51
CA SER A 49 17.65 -5.25 -19.29
C SER A 49 18.76 -4.57 -18.48
N ASN A 50 18.48 -4.26 -17.21
CA ASN A 50 19.39 -3.48 -16.35
C ASN A 50 20.27 -4.37 -15.46
N ILE A 51 20.27 -5.69 -15.69
CA ILE A 51 21.03 -6.62 -14.84
C ILE A 51 22.54 -6.43 -14.96
N LEU A 52 23.02 -6.09 -16.16
CA LEU A 52 24.46 -5.89 -16.39
C LEU A 52 25.03 -4.78 -15.51
N GLU A 53 24.27 -3.69 -15.27
CA GLU A 53 24.67 -2.61 -14.34
C GLU A 53 24.86 -3.15 -12.91
N GLY A 54 23.98 -4.05 -12.47
CA GLY A 54 24.10 -4.73 -11.18
C GLY A 54 25.30 -5.68 -11.09
N LEU A 55 25.72 -6.26 -12.22
CA LEU A 55 26.92 -7.09 -12.30
C LEU A 55 28.19 -6.27 -12.24
N GLU A 56 28.20 -5.07 -12.84
CA GLU A 56 29.34 -4.16 -12.84
C GLU A 56 29.72 -3.71 -11.43
N GLU A 57 28.75 -3.47 -10.56
CA GLU A 57 28.98 -3.06 -9.18
C GLU A 57 29.63 -4.16 -8.31
N CYS A 58 30.84 -3.87 -7.84
CA CYS A 58 31.70 -4.80 -7.12
C CYS A 58 31.56 -4.65 -5.60
N TYR A 59 30.58 -5.35 -5.01
CA TYR A 59 30.41 -5.41 -3.55
C TYR A 59 31.25 -6.50 -2.86
N GLN A 60 31.84 -7.41 -3.63
CA GLN A 60 32.75 -8.47 -3.17
C GLN A 60 33.78 -8.77 -4.27
N TRP A 61 35.01 -9.14 -3.87
CA TRP A 61 36.07 -9.48 -4.83
C TRP A 61 35.82 -10.86 -5.44
N TYR A 62 35.55 -10.91 -6.75
CA TYR A 62 35.30 -12.15 -7.48
C TYR A 62 36.51 -12.51 -8.35
N ARG A 63 37.08 -13.70 -8.18
CA ARG A 63 38.12 -14.20 -9.09
C ARG A 63 37.46 -14.61 -10.42
N HIS A 64 38.11 -14.28 -11.54
CA HIS A 64 37.70 -14.67 -12.91
C HIS A 64 36.40 -14.05 -13.46
N ARG A 65 35.87 -13.02 -12.81
CA ARG A 65 34.74 -12.22 -13.31
C ARG A 65 35.12 -11.47 -14.61
N PRO A 66 34.19 -11.20 -15.53
CA PRO A 66 34.39 -10.22 -16.59
C PRO A 66 34.81 -8.85 -16.05
N GLU A 67 35.81 -8.25 -16.69
CA GLU A 67 36.22 -6.85 -16.44
C GLU A 67 35.25 -5.86 -17.08
N ASP A 68 34.61 -6.28 -18.17
CA ASP A 68 33.64 -5.51 -18.95
C ASP A 68 32.46 -6.42 -19.31
N TYR A 69 31.25 -5.92 -19.08
CA TYR A 69 29.99 -6.58 -19.44
C TYR A 69 29.40 -6.01 -20.74
N SER A 70 30.05 -5.05 -21.38
CA SER A 70 29.67 -4.52 -22.68
C SER A 70 29.62 -5.64 -23.72
N GLY A 71 28.53 -5.68 -24.49
CA GLY A 71 28.31 -6.70 -25.52
C GLY A 71 27.76 -8.03 -25.01
N TYR A 72 27.57 -8.20 -23.70
CA TYR A 72 26.82 -9.35 -23.18
C TYR A 72 25.35 -9.24 -23.58
N LYS A 73 24.81 -10.34 -24.09
CA LYS A 73 23.39 -10.49 -24.45
C LYS A 73 22.77 -11.63 -23.66
N CYS A 74 21.48 -11.49 -23.36
CA CYS A 74 20.70 -12.47 -22.60
C CYS A 74 20.10 -13.51 -23.56
N TYR A 75 20.24 -14.79 -23.22
CA TYR A 75 19.68 -15.92 -23.94
C TYR A 75 19.02 -16.90 -22.97
N ASP A 76 18.05 -17.67 -23.47
CA ASP A 76 17.54 -18.86 -22.78
C ASP A 76 18.57 -19.98 -22.82
N LEU A 77 18.84 -20.63 -21.68
CA LEU A 77 19.84 -21.69 -21.61
C LEU A 77 19.48 -22.87 -22.53
N GLU A 78 18.21 -23.28 -22.56
CA GLU A 78 17.72 -24.38 -23.41
C GLU A 78 17.37 -23.91 -24.84
N GLY A 79 17.73 -22.69 -25.22
CA GLY A 79 17.50 -22.12 -26.55
C GLY A 79 18.57 -22.51 -27.59
N SER A 80 18.23 -22.47 -28.87
CA SER A 80 19.14 -22.77 -29.98
C SER A 80 20.29 -21.78 -30.16
N ASP A 81 20.20 -20.61 -29.51
CA ASP A 81 21.16 -19.51 -29.64
C ASP A 81 22.39 -19.68 -28.73
N VAL A 82 22.39 -20.70 -27.87
CA VAL A 82 23.51 -21.03 -26.97
C VAL A 82 24.29 -22.20 -27.58
N SER A 83 25.60 -22.01 -27.83
CA SER A 83 26.45 -23.09 -28.34
C SER A 83 26.51 -24.28 -27.38
N GLU A 84 26.63 -25.50 -27.92
CA GLU A 84 26.69 -26.75 -27.15
C GLU A 84 27.76 -26.72 -26.04
N ILE A 85 28.95 -26.22 -26.33
CA ILE A 85 30.06 -26.13 -25.36
C ILE A 85 29.71 -25.20 -24.18
N VAL A 86 29.03 -24.08 -24.44
CA VAL A 86 28.57 -23.16 -23.39
C VAL A 86 27.47 -23.83 -22.57
N TYR A 87 26.50 -24.47 -23.22
CA TYR A 87 25.42 -25.20 -22.56
C TYR A 87 25.97 -26.26 -21.60
N GLU A 88 26.86 -27.13 -22.08
CA GLU A 88 27.50 -28.18 -21.28
C GLU A 88 28.29 -27.60 -20.10
N SER A 89 29.04 -26.52 -20.33
CA SER A 89 29.81 -25.83 -19.29
C SER A 89 28.90 -25.29 -18.18
N VAL A 90 27.80 -24.63 -18.56
CA VAL A 90 26.83 -24.04 -17.62
C VAL A 90 26.13 -25.14 -16.83
N ILE A 91 25.53 -26.13 -17.50
CA ILE A 91 24.81 -27.23 -16.87
C ILE A 91 25.70 -27.97 -15.86
N SER A 92 26.92 -28.32 -16.27
CA SER A 92 27.85 -29.04 -15.40
C SER A 92 28.19 -28.24 -14.13
N ILE A 93 28.43 -26.94 -14.27
CA ILE A 93 28.70 -26.06 -13.12
C ILE A 93 27.46 -25.89 -12.24
N LEU A 94 26.28 -25.74 -12.83
CA LEU A 94 25.03 -25.64 -12.08
C LEU A 94 24.72 -26.92 -11.29
N ILE A 95 24.94 -28.10 -11.87
CA ILE A 95 24.76 -29.40 -11.18
C ILE A 95 25.79 -29.57 -10.07
N HIS A 96 27.08 -29.37 -10.37
CA HIS A 96 28.13 -29.76 -9.45
C HIS A 96 28.45 -28.71 -8.39
N ARG A 97 28.34 -27.42 -8.72
CA ARG A 97 28.67 -26.29 -7.84
C ARG A 97 27.41 -25.64 -7.26
N ALA A 98 26.51 -25.14 -8.12
CA ALA A 98 25.29 -24.48 -7.67
C ALA A 98 24.33 -25.46 -6.96
N LYS A 99 24.39 -26.76 -7.31
CA LYS A 99 23.44 -27.80 -6.89
C LYS A 99 22.00 -27.44 -7.28
N THR A 100 21.85 -26.82 -8.45
CA THR A 100 20.56 -26.47 -9.05
C THR A 100 19.86 -27.73 -9.54
N LYS A 101 18.52 -27.77 -9.48
CA LYS A 101 17.75 -28.92 -9.96
C LYS A 101 17.63 -28.88 -11.48
N SER A 102 17.47 -30.03 -12.12
CA SER A 102 17.28 -30.12 -13.58
C SER A 102 16.08 -29.29 -14.06
N ASP A 103 14.99 -29.31 -13.29
CA ASP A 103 13.74 -28.61 -13.67
C ASP A 103 13.90 -27.09 -13.70
N ASP A 104 14.93 -26.54 -13.04
CA ASP A 104 15.21 -25.10 -13.00
C ASP A 104 16.02 -24.64 -14.25
N PHE A 105 16.52 -25.56 -15.08
CA PHE A 105 17.35 -25.23 -16.25
C PHE A 105 16.58 -24.54 -17.36
N LYS A 106 15.33 -24.97 -17.60
CA LYS A 106 14.40 -24.33 -18.54
C LYS A 106 14.13 -22.85 -18.21
N ASP A 107 14.21 -22.49 -16.92
CA ASP A 107 13.96 -21.15 -16.43
C ASP A 107 15.28 -20.36 -16.25
N THR A 108 16.41 -20.94 -16.63
CA THR A 108 17.73 -20.32 -16.51
C THR A 108 18.03 -19.44 -17.72
N LYS A 109 18.47 -18.21 -17.43
CA LYS A 109 18.97 -17.27 -18.45
C LYS A 109 20.48 -17.22 -18.39
N VAL A 110 21.13 -17.06 -19.54
CA VAL A 110 22.58 -16.90 -19.64
C VAL A 110 22.94 -15.62 -20.36
N PHE A 111 23.97 -14.96 -19.86
CA PHE A 111 24.56 -13.78 -20.46
C PHE A 111 25.91 -14.17 -21.06
N ILE A 112 26.03 -13.95 -22.37
CA ILE A 112 27.17 -14.33 -23.18
C ILE A 112 27.57 -13.15 -24.06
N ALA A 113 28.87 -12.92 -24.23
CA ALA A 113 29.43 -11.98 -25.20
C ALA A 113 30.30 -12.72 -26.21
N GLU A 114 30.27 -12.28 -27.45
CA GLU A 114 31.09 -12.85 -28.53
C GLU A 114 32.58 -12.72 -28.20
N GLY A 115 33.33 -13.81 -28.38
CA GLY A 115 34.76 -13.87 -28.06
C GLY A 115 35.11 -13.95 -26.57
N GLN A 116 34.14 -13.89 -25.65
CA GLN A 116 34.38 -13.98 -24.21
C GLN A 116 34.18 -15.41 -23.68
N LYS A 117 35.21 -15.98 -23.04
CA LYS A 117 35.13 -17.28 -22.35
C LYS A 117 34.50 -17.21 -20.95
N LYS A 118 33.74 -16.16 -20.65
CA LYS A 118 33.14 -15.92 -19.34
C LYS A 118 31.62 -15.80 -19.53
N VAL A 119 30.87 -16.70 -18.91
CA VAL A 119 29.42 -16.78 -19.01
C VAL A 119 28.83 -16.47 -17.65
N PHE A 120 27.70 -15.78 -17.64
CA PHE A 120 26.99 -15.48 -16.40
C PHE A 120 25.57 -16.04 -16.46
N ALA A 121 25.25 -16.96 -15.55
CA ALA A 121 23.95 -17.62 -15.48
C ALA A 121 23.07 -17.03 -14.36
N ILE A 122 21.81 -16.80 -14.66
CA ILE A 122 20.77 -16.42 -13.70
C ILE A 122 19.82 -17.59 -13.56
N VAL A 123 19.77 -18.14 -12.36
CA VAL A 123 18.94 -19.30 -12.02
C VAL A 123 17.83 -18.90 -11.05
N PRO A 124 16.69 -19.62 -10.99
CA PRO A 124 15.56 -19.24 -10.14
C PRO A 124 15.94 -19.07 -8.68
N GLN A 125 16.75 -19.99 -8.15
CA GLN A 125 17.18 -19.98 -6.76
C GLN A 125 18.47 -20.78 -6.57
N VAL A 126 19.32 -20.32 -5.65
CA VAL A 126 20.46 -21.08 -5.11
C VAL A 126 20.63 -20.80 -3.62
N ALA A 127 21.46 -21.59 -2.95
CA ALA A 127 21.90 -21.28 -1.61
C ALA A 127 22.73 -19.98 -1.62
N PHE A 128 22.43 -19.06 -0.69
CA PHE A 128 23.10 -17.75 -0.63
C PHE A 128 24.64 -17.85 -0.53
N SER A 129 25.18 -18.91 0.08
CA SER A 129 26.63 -19.14 0.19
C SER A 129 27.33 -19.43 -1.14
N LYS A 130 26.56 -19.64 -2.21
CA LYS A 130 27.06 -19.97 -3.55
C LYS A 130 26.92 -18.82 -4.55
N GLU A 131 26.28 -17.74 -4.14
CA GLU A 131 26.05 -16.57 -4.99
C GLU A 131 27.38 -15.99 -5.47
N SER A 132 27.44 -15.62 -6.75
CA SER A 132 28.50 -14.79 -7.35
C SER A 132 29.89 -15.44 -7.43
N ALA A 133 29.99 -16.77 -7.37
CA ALA A 133 31.27 -17.46 -7.59
C ALA A 133 31.42 -17.90 -9.05
N PHE A 134 32.62 -17.70 -9.62
CA PHE A 134 32.98 -18.20 -10.96
C PHE A 134 33.72 -19.53 -10.85
N TYR A 135 33.32 -20.48 -11.69
CA TYR A 135 33.91 -21.81 -11.76
C TYR A 135 34.27 -22.15 -13.20
N SER A 136 35.23 -23.04 -13.37
CA SER A 136 35.51 -23.70 -14.65
C SER A 136 35.46 -25.21 -14.46
N LEU A 137 35.32 -25.94 -15.57
CA LEU A 137 35.56 -27.38 -15.58
C LEU A 137 37.04 -27.68 -15.26
N ARG A 138 37.31 -28.88 -14.72
CA ARG A 138 38.70 -29.35 -14.53
C ARG A 138 39.33 -29.66 -15.88
N SER A 139 40.66 -29.47 -15.95
CA SER A 139 41.53 -29.63 -17.11
C SER A 139 41.29 -30.91 -17.91
N GLY A 140 41.20 -30.79 -19.25
CA GLY A 140 41.09 -31.93 -20.18
C GLY A 140 40.19 -31.69 -21.40
N VAL A 141 39.61 -30.49 -21.55
CA VAL A 141 38.79 -30.07 -22.71
C VAL A 141 39.49 -28.87 -23.35
N GLU A 142 39.60 -28.82 -24.68
CA GLU A 142 40.41 -27.79 -25.37
C GLU A 142 39.85 -26.36 -25.20
N GLU A 143 38.54 -26.23 -24.97
CA GLU A 143 37.89 -24.95 -24.65
C GLU A 143 37.18 -24.99 -23.30
N HIS A 144 37.52 -24.05 -22.41
CA HIS A 144 36.92 -23.93 -21.09
C HIS A 144 36.26 -22.56 -20.92
N TYR A 145 34.99 -22.57 -20.50
CA TYR A 145 34.27 -21.36 -20.06
C TYR A 145 34.33 -21.24 -18.54
N TYR A 146 34.51 -20.01 -18.06
CA TYR A 146 34.26 -19.64 -16.68
C TYR A 146 32.80 -19.27 -16.53
N VAL A 147 32.06 -20.00 -15.71
CA VAL A 147 30.64 -19.73 -15.45
C VAL A 147 30.49 -19.15 -14.05
N GLY A 148 30.03 -17.90 -14.00
CA GLY A 148 29.51 -17.28 -12.79
C GLY A 148 28.00 -17.47 -12.72
N PHE A 149 27.44 -17.55 -11.51
CA PHE A 149 25.99 -17.66 -11.37
C PHE A 149 25.43 -16.91 -10.16
N ASN A 150 24.20 -16.43 -10.31
CA ASN A 150 23.40 -15.86 -9.25
C ASN A 150 21.96 -16.34 -9.30
N SER A 151 21.29 -16.32 -8.14
CA SER A 151 19.84 -16.40 -8.13
C SER A 151 19.19 -15.11 -8.64
N LEU A 152 17.97 -15.23 -9.18
CA LEU A 152 17.19 -14.09 -9.65
C LEU A 152 17.07 -12.98 -8.59
N GLY A 153 16.66 -13.33 -7.38
CA GLY A 153 16.49 -12.37 -6.30
C GLY A 153 17.79 -11.66 -5.90
N TYR A 154 18.93 -12.35 -5.99
CA TYR A 154 20.24 -11.75 -5.74
C TYR A 154 20.58 -10.69 -6.77
N ILE A 155 20.42 -11.02 -8.05
CA ILE A 155 20.83 -10.12 -9.12
C ILE A 155 19.88 -8.93 -9.27
N LEU A 156 18.57 -9.12 -9.09
CA LEU A 156 17.61 -8.02 -9.09
C LEU A 156 17.91 -7.01 -7.98
N LEU A 157 18.20 -7.49 -6.77
CA LEU A 157 18.57 -6.61 -5.67
C LEU A 157 19.88 -5.88 -5.94
N LYS A 158 20.90 -6.56 -6.47
CA LYS A 158 22.16 -5.90 -6.83
C LYS A 158 21.95 -4.80 -7.87
N SER A 159 21.16 -5.08 -8.89
CA SER A 159 20.82 -4.10 -9.95
C SER A 159 20.07 -2.91 -9.34
N LYS A 160 19.14 -3.16 -8.42
CA LYS A 160 18.42 -2.09 -7.72
C LYS A 160 19.32 -1.25 -6.80
N ILE A 161 20.28 -1.88 -6.13
CA ILE A 161 21.26 -1.19 -5.30
C ILE A 161 22.17 -0.31 -6.18
N ALA A 162 22.60 -0.80 -7.35
CA ALA A 162 23.37 -0.04 -8.33
C ALA A 162 22.61 1.20 -8.81
N GLU A 163 21.33 1.03 -9.18
CA GLU A 163 20.42 2.12 -9.55
C GLU A 163 20.34 3.17 -8.42
N LEU A 164 20.08 2.73 -7.19
CA LEU A 164 19.94 3.63 -6.04
C LEU A 164 21.24 4.38 -5.70
N LYS A 165 22.40 3.72 -5.83
CA LYS A 165 23.69 4.37 -5.66
C LYS A 165 23.91 5.46 -6.71
N LYS A 166 23.58 5.17 -7.98
CA LYS A 166 23.69 6.12 -9.09
C LYS A 166 22.73 7.30 -8.96
N GLU A 167 21.47 7.03 -8.64
CA GLU A 167 20.41 8.04 -8.61
C GLU A 167 20.39 8.86 -7.31
N LYS A 168 20.64 8.22 -6.17
CA LYS A 168 20.46 8.80 -4.83
C LYS A 168 21.74 8.87 -4.01
N GLY A 169 22.86 8.34 -4.51
CA GLY A 169 24.13 8.32 -3.78
C GLY A 169 24.12 7.37 -2.58
N TYR A 170 23.19 6.42 -2.50
CA TYR A 170 23.15 5.47 -1.39
C TYR A 170 24.35 4.54 -1.39
N ASP A 171 24.89 4.28 -0.20
CA ASP A 171 25.78 3.16 0.03
C ASP A 171 24.98 1.84 0.10
N PHE A 172 25.69 0.71 0.26
CA PHE A 172 25.04 -0.60 0.32
C PHE A 172 23.99 -0.69 1.43
N GLU A 173 24.30 -0.16 2.62
CA GLU A 173 23.37 -0.21 3.75
C GLU A 173 22.14 0.67 3.52
N GLY A 174 22.33 1.91 3.08
CA GLY A 174 21.26 2.85 2.74
C GLY A 174 20.35 2.28 1.66
N ALA A 175 20.91 1.71 0.59
CA ALA A 175 20.15 1.11 -0.49
C ALA A 175 19.33 -0.10 -0.03
N VAL A 176 19.93 -1.02 0.74
CA VAL A 176 19.21 -2.19 1.27
C VAL A 176 18.09 -1.78 2.23
N ASN A 177 18.35 -0.81 3.11
CA ASN A 177 17.34 -0.30 4.03
C ASN A 177 16.19 0.39 3.30
N HIS A 178 16.50 1.18 2.28
CA HIS A 178 15.50 1.85 1.45
C HIS A 178 14.65 0.84 0.66
N ILE A 179 15.26 -0.17 0.03
CA ILE A 179 14.52 -1.26 -0.63
C ILE A 179 13.61 -1.96 0.38
N ALA A 180 14.13 -2.35 1.54
CA ALA A 180 13.32 -3.01 2.57
C ALA A 180 12.10 -2.16 2.99
N PHE A 181 12.28 -0.84 3.10
CA PHE A 181 11.23 0.11 3.45
C PHE A 181 10.16 0.24 2.36
N VAL A 182 10.57 0.55 1.12
CA VAL A 182 9.65 0.73 -0.02
C VAL A 182 8.85 -0.54 -0.30
N GLU A 183 9.49 -1.69 -0.21
CA GLU A 183 8.84 -2.98 -0.45
C GLU A 183 7.86 -3.36 0.66
N HIS A 184 8.20 -3.08 1.91
CA HIS A 184 7.29 -3.27 3.03
C HIS A 184 6.01 -2.43 2.87
N ASN A 185 6.18 -1.14 2.55
CA ASN A 185 5.09 -0.19 2.35
C ASN A 185 4.18 -0.60 1.19
N PHE A 186 4.76 -1.04 0.08
CA PHE A 186 4.00 -1.57 -1.06
C PHE A 186 3.17 -2.80 -0.67
N VAL A 187 3.75 -3.75 0.08
CA VAL A 187 3.04 -4.94 0.54
C VAL A 187 1.88 -4.58 1.48
N LEU A 188 2.05 -3.58 2.35
CA LEU A 188 0.98 -3.07 3.22
C LEU A 188 -0.17 -2.46 2.40
N ASN A 189 0.11 -1.57 1.45
CA ASN A 189 -0.91 -1.00 0.57
C ASN A 189 -1.62 -2.07 -0.27
N GLN A 190 -0.90 -3.07 -0.74
CA GLN A 190 -1.50 -4.19 -1.48
C GLN A 190 -2.42 -5.02 -0.56
N LYS A 191 -2.01 -5.28 0.68
CA LYS A 191 -2.83 -5.97 1.67
C LYS A 191 -4.12 -5.19 1.97
N TYR A 192 -4.03 -3.87 2.14
CA TYR A 192 -5.21 -3.00 2.29
C TYR A 192 -6.15 -3.15 1.09
N SER A 193 -5.65 -2.93 -0.13
CA SER A 193 -6.46 -3.02 -1.35
C SER A 193 -7.14 -4.38 -1.50
N ARG A 194 -6.48 -5.47 -1.07
CA ARG A 194 -7.04 -6.83 -1.06
C ARG A 194 -8.08 -7.05 0.03
N GLN A 195 -7.88 -6.54 1.24
CA GLN A 195 -8.86 -6.66 2.32
C GLN A 195 -10.14 -5.90 1.97
N SER A 196 -10.01 -4.70 1.40
CA SER A 196 -11.12 -3.99 0.79
C SER A 196 -11.75 -4.81 -0.34
N SER A 197 -10.93 -5.56 -1.10
CA SER A 197 -11.41 -6.44 -2.16
C SER A 197 -12.13 -7.70 -1.68
N ALA A 198 -11.72 -8.33 -0.58
CA ALA A 198 -12.44 -9.49 -0.02
C ALA A 198 -13.80 -9.08 0.57
N THR A 199 -13.89 -7.83 1.05
CA THR A 199 -15.13 -7.20 1.50
C THR A 199 -16.10 -6.89 0.34
N ILE A 200 -15.63 -6.95 -0.92
CA ILE A 200 -16.37 -6.60 -2.15
C ILE A 200 -17.74 -7.26 -2.25
N ALA A 201 -17.87 -8.54 -1.87
CA ALA A 201 -19.15 -9.24 -2.01
C ALA A 201 -20.32 -8.50 -1.31
N THR A 202 -20.04 -7.70 -0.28
CA THR A 202 -21.05 -6.90 0.44
C THR A 202 -21.22 -5.47 -0.05
N ILE A 203 -20.25 -4.92 -0.78
CA ILE A 203 -20.27 -3.53 -1.27
C ILE A 203 -20.46 -3.41 -2.79
N GLN A 204 -20.25 -4.48 -3.56
CA GLN A 204 -20.38 -4.50 -5.02
C GLN A 204 -21.84 -4.43 -5.47
N THR A 205 -22.69 -5.21 -4.81
CA THR A 205 -24.11 -5.31 -5.17
C THR A 205 -24.89 -4.21 -4.48
N ASP A 206 -25.87 -3.67 -5.19
CA ASP A 206 -26.79 -2.72 -4.62
C ASP A 206 -27.68 -3.37 -3.55
N LYS A 207 -28.03 -2.60 -2.53
CA LYS A 207 -28.92 -3.09 -1.48
C LYS A 207 -30.34 -3.26 -2.02
N LYS A 208 -31.04 -4.29 -1.51
CA LYS A 208 -32.47 -4.51 -1.81
C LYS A 208 -33.34 -3.33 -1.35
N TYR A 209 -33.06 -2.80 -0.16
CA TYR A 209 -33.82 -1.72 0.46
C TYR A 209 -33.10 -0.40 0.20
N GLN A 210 -33.51 0.32 -0.84
CA GLN A 210 -32.93 1.60 -1.22
C GLN A 210 -34.03 2.57 -1.66
N ASP A 211 -33.84 3.88 -1.44
CA ASP A 211 -34.72 4.90 -2.02
C ASP A 211 -34.23 5.23 -3.44
N SER A 212 -34.84 4.57 -4.44
CA SER A 212 -34.48 4.75 -5.85
C SER A 212 -34.71 6.17 -6.36
N GLU A 213 -35.66 6.91 -5.79
CA GLU A 213 -35.90 8.30 -6.15
C GLU A 213 -34.86 9.23 -5.51
N LEU A 214 -34.47 8.97 -4.26
CA LEU A 214 -33.32 9.66 -3.65
C LEU A 214 -32.04 9.41 -4.43
N ASN A 215 -31.76 8.17 -4.83
CA ASN A 215 -30.56 7.82 -5.60
C ASN A 215 -30.46 8.60 -6.92
N LYS A 216 -31.58 8.96 -7.55
CA LYS A 216 -31.61 9.77 -8.78
C LYS A 216 -31.57 11.27 -8.51
N SER A 217 -32.20 11.72 -7.43
CA SER A 217 -32.42 13.15 -7.14
C SER A 217 -31.40 13.79 -6.21
N THR A 218 -30.57 12.99 -5.54
CA THR A 218 -29.51 13.47 -4.64
C THR A 218 -28.50 14.36 -5.35
N ILE A 219 -28.00 15.37 -4.64
CA ILE A 219 -27.02 16.32 -5.16
C ILE A 219 -25.67 15.65 -5.47
N PHE A 220 -25.36 14.53 -4.82
CA PHE A 220 -24.11 13.79 -5.03
C PHE A 220 -23.90 13.37 -6.50
N ASN A 221 -24.96 13.12 -7.27
CA ASN A 221 -24.87 12.80 -8.70
C ASN A 221 -24.27 13.95 -9.55
N GLN A 222 -24.27 15.17 -9.01
CA GLN A 222 -23.74 16.37 -9.66
C GLN A 222 -22.40 16.82 -9.06
N LEU A 223 -21.94 16.16 -7.98
CA LEU A 223 -20.78 16.56 -7.18
C LEU A 223 -19.66 15.52 -7.24
N GLY A 224 -19.38 15.01 -8.44
CA GLY A 224 -18.21 14.17 -8.69
C GLY A 224 -18.40 12.68 -8.48
N PHE A 225 -19.63 12.20 -8.27
CA PHE A 225 -19.93 10.77 -8.16
C PHE A 225 -20.70 10.27 -9.39
N ARG A 226 -20.24 9.16 -9.96
CA ARG A 226 -20.88 8.56 -11.16
C ARG A 226 -22.20 7.83 -10.85
N LYS A 227 -22.38 7.45 -9.59
CA LYS A 227 -23.53 6.69 -9.09
C LYS A 227 -23.62 6.85 -7.58
N VAL A 228 -24.84 6.96 -7.07
CA VAL A 228 -25.15 7.04 -5.64
C VAL A 228 -26.12 5.93 -5.27
N GLU A 229 -25.89 5.30 -4.11
CA GLU A 229 -26.85 4.44 -3.46
C GLU A 229 -27.07 4.87 -2.01
N VAL A 230 -28.33 4.97 -1.62
CA VAL A 230 -28.75 5.21 -0.23
C VAL A 230 -29.58 4.02 0.26
N ASP A 231 -28.99 3.24 1.17
CA ASP A 231 -29.64 2.13 1.87
C ASP A 231 -30.60 2.68 2.94
N THR A 232 -31.88 2.35 2.80
CA THR A 232 -32.94 2.80 3.71
C THR A 232 -33.43 1.69 4.64
N GLN A 233 -32.71 0.57 4.71
CA GLN A 233 -33.07 -0.57 5.55
C GLN A 233 -33.19 -0.17 7.03
N LYS A 234 -34.35 -0.49 7.65
CA LYS A 234 -34.58 -0.33 9.09
C LYS A 234 -33.58 -1.16 9.89
N TYR A 235 -32.98 -0.57 10.92
CA TYR A 235 -31.96 -1.23 11.72
C TYR A 235 -32.16 -1.01 13.23
N GLU A 236 -32.13 -2.09 14.02
CA GLU A 236 -32.39 -2.05 15.48
C GLU A 236 -33.66 -1.24 15.84
N GLY A 237 -34.70 -1.36 15.01
CA GLY A 237 -35.96 -0.64 15.19
C GLY A 237 -35.93 0.83 14.75
N LYS A 238 -34.78 1.38 14.35
CA LYS A 238 -34.63 2.76 13.85
C LYS A 238 -34.76 2.83 12.34
N GLU A 239 -35.56 3.78 11.88
CA GLU A 239 -35.76 4.05 10.45
C GLU A 239 -34.64 4.93 9.91
N PHE A 240 -34.54 4.97 8.58
CA PHE A 240 -33.58 5.83 7.90
C PHE A 240 -33.87 7.31 8.22
N ASP A 241 -32.84 8.05 8.63
CA ASP A 241 -32.97 9.47 8.96
C ASP A 241 -32.67 10.34 7.72
N TYR A 242 -33.74 10.70 7.02
CA TYR A 242 -33.66 11.59 5.85
C TYR A 242 -33.17 12.99 6.19
N ASN A 243 -33.36 13.48 7.42
CA ASN A 243 -32.86 14.81 7.80
C ASN A 243 -31.35 14.77 8.03
N LEU A 244 -30.84 13.70 8.64
CA LEU A 244 -29.40 13.48 8.75
C LEU A 244 -28.75 13.36 7.36
N PHE A 245 -29.38 12.60 6.45
CA PHE A 245 -28.87 12.48 5.08
C PHE A 245 -28.89 13.83 4.33
N ARG A 246 -29.94 14.64 4.50
CA ARG A 246 -29.96 16.01 3.94
C ARG A 246 -28.79 16.85 4.46
N LYS A 247 -28.44 16.73 5.75
CA LYS A 247 -27.29 17.44 6.31
C LYS A 247 -25.96 16.99 5.69
N VAL A 248 -25.83 15.70 5.40
CA VAL A 248 -24.67 15.13 4.69
C VAL A 248 -24.55 15.69 3.27
N GLU A 249 -25.68 15.83 2.55
CA GLU A 249 -25.72 16.49 1.24
C GLU A 249 -25.29 17.96 1.32
N GLU A 250 -25.85 18.72 2.27
CA GLU A 250 -25.54 20.15 2.49
C GLU A 250 -24.05 20.34 2.84
N ASP A 251 -23.52 19.53 3.76
CA ASP A 251 -22.13 19.62 4.20
C ASP A 251 -21.15 19.26 3.08
N PHE A 252 -21.48 18.28 2.23
CA PHE A 252 -20.65 17.96 1.08
C PHE A 252 -20.73 19.04 0.00
N GLU A 253 -21.92 19.57 -0.28
CA GLU A 253 -22.11 20.67 -1.24
C GLU A 253 -21.25 21.89 -0.87
N GLU A 254 -21.17 22.22 0.43
CA GLU A 254 -20.39 23.36 0.93
C GLU A 254 -18.87 23.22 0.67
N ILE A 255 -18.34 22.00 0.73
CA ILE A 255 -16.90 21.75 0.62
C ILE A 255 -16.45 21.19 -0.72
N CYS A 256 -17.35 20.60 -1.51
CA CYS A 256 -16.99 19.82 -2.69
C CYS A 256 -16.11 20.60 -3.68
N ASN A 257 -16.45 21.87 -3.94
CA ASN A 257 -15.67 22.73 -4.86
C ASN A 257 -14.33 23.22 -4.29
N LYS A 258 -14.04 22.94 -3.01
CA LYS A 258 -12.77 23.22 -2.34
C LYS A 258 -11.90 21.95 -2.23
N LEU A 259 -12.47 20.77 -2.50
CA LEU A 259 -11.74 19.51 -2.52
C LEU A 259 -11.17 19.24 -3.92
N PRO A 260 -10.03 18.54 -4.02
CA PRO A 260 -9.56 18.02 -5.30
C PRO A 260 -10.48 16.90 -5.83
N HIS A 261 -10.48 16.72 -7.15
CA HIS A 261 -11.31 15.75 -7.87
C HIS A 261 -10.46 14.98 -8.87
N ALA A 262 -10.63 13.66 -8.94
CA ALA A 262 -10.01 12.88 -10.00
C ALA A 262 -10.92 12.74 -11.21
N SER A 263 -10.34 12.56 -12.40
CA SER A 263 -11.11 12.32 -13.63
C SER A 263 -11.96 11.05 -13.54
N ALA A 264 -11.51 10.03 -12.80
CA ALA A 264 -12.26 8.81 -12.57
C ALA A 264 -13.23 8.98 -11.39
N GLN A 265 -14.49 9.30 -11.67
CA GLN A 265 -15.52 9.51 -10.64
C GLN A 265 -15.89 8.20 -9.91
N PRO A 266 -15.92 8.17 -8.56
CA PRO A 266 -16.29 6.99 -7.79
C PRO A 266 -17.81 6.79 -7.73
N GLU A 267 -18.23 5.57 -7.41
CA GLU A 267 -19.58 5.31 -6.93
C GLU A 267 -19.58 5.48 -5.40
N VAL A 268 -20.59 6.17 -4.85
CA VAL A 268 -20.72 6.36 -3.41
C VAL A 268 -21.96 5.63 -2.88
N LYS A 269 -21.78 4.89 -1.80
CA LYS A 269 -22.81 4.05 -1.20
C LYS A 269 -22.96 4.43 0.28
N PHE A 270 -24.06 5.08 0.61
CA PHE A 270 -24.45 5.35 1.99
C PHE A 270 -25.23 4.16 2.51
N ARG A 271 -24.53 3.26 3.21
CA ARG A 271 -25.10 1.99 3.63
C ARG A 271 -24.54 1.53 4.94
N LYS A 272 -25.34 0.78 5.69
CA LYS A 272 -24.84 0.14 6.90
C LYS A 272 -23.77 -0.89 6.54
N LEU A 273 -22.58 -0.72 7.10
CA LEU A 273 -21.44 -1.61 6.85
C LEU A 273 -21.48 -2.90 7.70
N GLY A 274 -22.35 -2.94 8.72
CA GLY A 274 -22.80 -4.19 9.35
C GLY A 274 -21.68 -5.06 9.92
N LYS A 275 -21.33 -6.15 9.23
CA LYS A 275 -20.27 -7.10 9.63
C LYS A 275 -18.88 -6.49 9.64
N HIS A 276 -18.71 -5.32 9.03
CA HIS A 276 -17.46 -4.57 9.03
C HIS A 276 -17.39 -3.74 10.31
N LYS A 277 -16.29 -3.89 11.07
CA LYS A 277 -16.00 -3.07 12.26
C LYS A 277 -15.50 -1.67 11.87
N ALA A 278 -16.07 -1.07 10.83
CA ALA A 278 -15.66 0.19 10.24
C ALA A 278 -16.89 1.02 9.90
N THR A 279 -16.75 2.35 9.98
CA THR A 279 -17.78 3.33 9.56
C THR A 279 -17.57 3.79 8.12
N GLY A 280 -16.47 3.41 7.48
CA GLY A 280 -16.17 3.68 6.07
C GLY A 280 -15.37 2.54 5.45
N LEU A 281 -15.42 2.46 4.12
CA LEU A 281 -14.56 1.60 3.30
C LEU A 281 -14.44 2.14 1.88
N TYR A 282 -13.22 2.21 1.38
CA TYR A 282 -12.93 2.41 -0.03
C TYR A 282 -12.43 1.11 -0.70
N ALA A 283 -12.97 0.80 -1.88
CA ALA A 283 -12.55 -0.31 -2.71
C ALA A 283 -11.84 0.17 -3.98
N PRO A 284 -10.49 0.18 -4.02
CA PRO A 284 -9.72 0.77 -5.12
C PRO A 284 -10.02 0.19 -6.51
N PHE A 285 -10.26 -1.13 -6.59
CA PHE A 285 -10.49 -1.82 -7.86
C PHE A 285 -11.82 -1.44 -8.50
N LEU A 286 -12.90 -1.37 -7.70
CA LEU A 286 -14.23 -1.00 -8.19
C LEU A 286 -14.47 0.52 -8.20
N ASN A 287 -13.57 1.29 -7.58
CA ASN A 287 -13.73 2.71 -7.37
C ASN A 287 -15.08 3.01 -6.68
N ILE A 288 -15.31 2.35 -5.55
CA ILE A 288 -16.51 2.45 -4.72
C ILE A 288 -16.12 2.97 -3.34
N LEU A 289 -16.75 4.07 -2.92
CA LEU A 289 -16.76 4.57 -1.55
C LEU A 289 -18.01 4.03 -0.85
N ALA A 290 -17.87 3.47 0.34
CA ALA A 290 -19.00 3.08 1.17
C ALA A 290 -18.86 3.68 2.56
N VAL A 291 -19.91 4.36 3.03
CA VAL A 291 -19.92 5.06 4.33
C VAL A 291 -21.16 4.63 5.10
N ASP A 292 -21.01 4.38 6.40
CA ASP A 292 -22.14 4.05 7.27
C ASP A 292 -23.04 5.28 7.39
N VAL A 293 -24.28 5.16 6.91
CA VAL A 293 -25.22 6.28 6.90
C VAL A 293 -25.59 6.80 8.30
N ARG A 294 -25.22 6.07 9.36
CA ARG A 294 -25.43 6.47 10.77
C ARG A 294 -24.23 7.21 11.36
N ASN A 295 -23.05 7.11 10.74
CA ASN A 295 -21.84 7.86 11.10
C ASN A 295 -21.05 8.15 9.81
N THR A 296 -21.12 9.41 9.37
CA THR A 296 -20.49 9.90 8.15
C THR A 296 -19.13 10.53 8.36
N GLU A 297 -18.56 10.50 9.58
CA GLU A 297 -17.28 11.12 9.90
C GLU A 297 -16.08 10.42 9.22
N SER A 298 -16.31 9.25 8.62
CA SER A 298 -15.35 8.53 7.77
C SER A 298 -15.38 9.00 6.32
N PHE A 299 -16.36 9.80 5.89
CA PHE A 299 -16.54 10.14 4.48
C PHE A 299 -15.28 10.76 3.88
N ILE A 300 -14.70 11.77 4.53
CA ILE A 300 -13.48 12.45 4.03
C ILE A 300 -12.26 11.53 4.09
N HIS A 301 -12.20 10.62 5.07
CA HIS A 301 -11.14 9.61 5.13
C HIS A 301 -11.20 8.68 3.89
N GLU A 302 -12.39 8.15 3.58
CA GLU A 302 -12.56 7.32 2.39
C GLU A 302 -12.33 8.12 1.09
N TYR A 303 -12.74 9.40 1.06
CA TYR A 303 -12.44 10.30 -0.04
C TYR A 303 -10.94 10.50 -0.24
N GLY A 304 -10.17 10.59 0.87
CA GLY A 304 -8.71 10.60 0.85
C GLY A 304 -8.13 9.34 0.22
N HIS A 305 -8.63 8.15 0.57
CA HIS A 305 -8.24 6.92 -0.12
C HIS A 305 -8.59 6.95 -1.61
N TYR A 306 -9.77 7.45 -1.97
CA TYR A 306 -10.15 7.61 -3.38
C TYR A 306 -9.13 8.44 -4.16
N LEU A 307 -8.76 9.61 -3.64
CA LEU A 307 -7.79 10.48 -4.28
C LEU A 307 -6.40 9.86 -4.36
N ASP A 308 -5.95 9.20 -3.29
CA ASP A 308 -4.67 8.49 -3.25
C ASP A 308 -4.53 7.56 -4.46
N TYR A 309 -5.58 6.78 -4.76
CA TYR A 309 -5.56 5.79 -5.85
C TYR A 309 -5.96 6.32 -7.24
N LYS A 310 -6.70 7.43 -7.34
CA LYS A 310 -7.37 7.82 -8.59
C LYS A 310 -6.99 9.20 -9.12
N HIS A 311 -6.47 10.11 -8.30
CA HIS A 311 -6.16 11.47 -8.74
C HIS A 311 -4.86 11.55 -9.55
N GLY A 312 -3.89 10.66 -9.31
CA GLY A 312 -2.66 10.60 -10.10
C GLY A 312 -2.90 10.31 -11.58
N ASN A 313 -2.13 10.99 -12.47
CA ASN A 313 -2.16 10.76 -13.92
C ASN A 313 -1.65 9.36 -14.33
N LYS A 314 -0.99 8.65 -13.42
CA LYS A 314 -0.47 7.31 -13.65
C LYS A 314 -1.43 6.30 -13.03
N ALA A 315 -2.26 5.70 -13.88
CA ALA A 315 -3.08 4.56 -13.49
C ALA A 315 -2.17 3.48 -12.86
N SER A 316 -2.34 3.22 -11.56
CA SER A 316 -1.59 2.27 -10.70
C SER A 316 -0.53 2.83 -9.73
N GLU A 317 -0.30 4.15 -9.66
CA GLU A 317 0.55 4.75 -8.63
C GLU A 317 -0.31 5.52 -7.62
N SER A 318 -0.28 5.07 -6.36
CA SER A 318 -0.89 5.81 -5.26
C SER A 318 0.09 6.86 -4.73
N TYR A 319 -0.36 8.08 -4.48
CA TYR A 319 0.48 9.16 -3.92
C TYR A 319 1.20 8.74 -2.64
N SER A 320 0.56 7.91 -1.83
CA SER A 320 1.13 7.36 -0.59
C SER A 320 2.35 6.45 -0.80
N LEU A 321 2.67 6.06 -2.03
CA LEU A 321 3.86 5.26 -2.36
C LEU A 321 4.93 6.05 -3.13
N GLU A 322 4.75 7.35 -3.32
CA GLU A 322 5.74 8.21 -3.96
C GLU A 322 6.89 8.57 -3.01
N ASP A 323 8.09 8.76 -3.58
CA ASP A 323 9.32 9.13 -2.87
C ASP A 323 9.14 10.35 -1.94
N ASN A 324 8.39 11.35 -2.40
CA ASN A 324 8.15 12.60 -1.66
C ASN A 324 7.27 12.40 -0.42
N PHE A 325 6.56 11.26 -0.29
CA PHE A 325 5.74 10.94 0.88
C PHE A 325 6.50 10.08 1.92
N GLU A 326 7.65 9.50 1.56
CA GLU A 326 8.41 8.58 2.44
C GLU A 326 8.81 9.18 3.79
N HIS A 327 9.17 10.47 3.79
CA HIS A 327 9.55 11.18 5.02
C HIS A 327 8.38 11.33 5.99
N ILE A 328 7.16 11.53 5.46
CA ILE A 328 5.92 11.60 6.25
C ILE A 328 5.63 10.23 6.85
N ILE A 329 5.71 9.14 6.06
CA ILE A 329 5.53 7.77 6.56
C ILE A 329 6.50 7.47 7.70
N THR A 330 7.77 7.80 7.51
CA THR A 330 8.84 7.53 8.48
C THR A 330 8.59 8.29 9.78
N ALA A 331 8.34 9.60 9.68
CA ALA A 331 8.14 10.45 10.86
C ALA A 331 6.84 10.10 11.59
N TYR A 332 5.74 9.89 10.87
CA TYR A 332 4.47 9.43 11.43
C TYR A 332 4.63 8.11 12.18
N SER A 333 5.28 7.11 11.55
CA SER A 333 5.46 5.79 12.15
C SER A 333 6.31 5.82 13.43
N ASN A 334 7.31 6.70 13.48
CA ASN A 334 8.12 6.94 14.67
C ASN A 334 7.30 7.63 15.76
N ASN A 335 6.56 8.68 15.40
CA ASN A 335 5.68 9.39 16.33
C ASN A 335 4.61 8.47 16.90
N PHE A 336 4.01 7.60 16.07
CA PHE A 336 3.02 6.63 16.51
C PHE A 336 3.57 5.74 17.63
N LYS A 337 4.78 5.19 17.45
CA LYS A 337 5.45 4.37 18.48
C LYS A 337 5.70 5.18 19.75
N ILE A 338 6.23 6.39 19.63
CA ILE A 338 6.56 7.26 20.77
C ILE A 338 5.29 7.62 21.55
N ILE A 339 4.22 8.02 20.86
CA ILE A 339 2.96 8.45 21.48
C ILE A 339 2.25 7.26 22.12
N SER A 340 2.20 6.12 21.44
CA SER A 340 1.63 4.88 21.99
C SER A 340 2.33 4.50 23.29
N LYS A 341 3.68 4.50 23.27
CA LYS A 341 4.48 4.16 24.45
C LYS A 341 4.29 5.15 25.60
N LYS A 342 4.32 6.45 25.30
CA LYS A 342 4.06 7.50 26.32
C LYS A 342 2.69 7.34 26.97
N LYS A 343 1.67 7.02 26.18
CA LYS A 343 0.30 6.81 26.67
C LYS A 343 0.19 5.54 27.52
N GLU A 344 0.85 4.46 27.10
CA GLU A 344 0.95 3.23 27.88
C GLU A 344 1.61 3.50 29.25
N ASP A 345 2.75 4.19 29.26
CA ASP A 345 3.51 4.48 30.49
C ASP A 345 2.76 5.42 31.44
N ASP A 346 2.03 6.42 30.93
CA ASP A 346 1.14 7.28 31.73
C ASP A 346 0.03 6.46 32.39
N LEU A 347 -0.66 5.62 31.61
CA LEU A 347 -1.75 4.78 32.12
C LEU A 347 -1.26 3.79 33.19
N LEU A 348 -0.10 3.17 32.99
CA LEU A 348 0.51 2.29 33.99
C LEU A 348 0.85 3.04 35.27
N THR A 349 1.41 4.24 35.17
CA THR A 349 1.74 5.08 36.33
C THR A 349 0.49 5.47 37.11
N ARG A 350 -0.58 5.88 36.42
CA ARG A 350 -1.86 6.23 37.03
C ARG A 350 -2.54 5.03 37.67
N LEU A 351 -2.48 3.87 37.05
CA LEU A 351 -3.02 2.62 37.59
C LEU A 351 -2.29 2.23 38.90
N MET A 352 -0.95 2.28 38.91
CA MET A 352 -0.15 2.02 40.12
C MET A 352 -0.46 2.99 41.26
N LYS A 353 -0.83 4.23 40.95
CA LYS A 353 -1.23 5.23 41.96
C LYS A 353 -2.63 4.92 42.50
N ALA A 354 -3.59 4.63 41.62
CA ALA A 354 -4.96 4.30 42.01
C ALA A 354 -5.01 3.07 42.94
N SER A 355 -4.19 2.05 42.69
CA SER A 355 -4.11 0.85 43.54
C SER A 355 -3.51 1.07 44.93
N LYS A 356 -2.93 2.25 45.21
CA LYS A 356 -2.37 2.59 46.53
C LYS A 356 -3.31 3.45 47.39
N ASP A 357 -4.45 3.90 46.84
CA ASP A 357 -5.37 4.77 47.55
C ASP A 357 -6.28 3.98 48.52
N PRO A 358 -6.54 4.49 49.74
CA PRO A 358 -7.19 3.73 50.81
C PRO A 358 -8.73 3.63 50.73
N ILE A 359 -9.39 4.16 49.68
CA ILE A 359 -10.87 4.19 49.57
C ILE A 359 -11.37 3.11 48.59
N PRO A 360 -11.87 1.95 49.04
CA PRO A 360 -12.03 0.76 48.19
C PRO A 360 -13.07 0.89 47.05
N SER A 361 -14.15 1.67 47.23
CA SER A 361 -15.26 1.71 46.26
C SER A 361 -14.93 2.53 45.00
N VAL A 362 -14.32 3.71 45.16
CA VAL A 362 -13.93 4.61 44.06
C VAL A 362 -12.70 4.07 43.31
N VAL A 363 -11.75 3.48 44.05
CA VAL A 363 -10.56 2.81 43.48
C VAL A 363 -10.99 1.74 42.47
N SER A 364 -12.02 0.94 42.78
CA SER A 364 -12.47 -0.14 41.90
C SER A 364 -13.03 0.30 40.55
N LEU A 365 -13.56 1.53 40.43
CA LEU A 365 -14.12 2.07 39.19
C LEU A 365 -13.05 2.73 38.32
N GLU A 366 -12.18 3.54 38.93
CA GLU A 366 -11.08 4.20 38.21
C GLU A 366 -10.05 3.17 37.70
N GLU A 367 -9.73 2.14 38.49
CA GLU A 367 -8.86 1.05 38.04
C GLU A 367 -9.44 0.30 36.84
N LYS A 368 -10.75 0.03 36.84
CA LYS A 368 -11.43 -0.62 35.70
C LYS A 368 -11.38 0.25 34.45
N ARG A 369 -11.57 1.56 34.60
CA ARG A 369 -11.49 2.53 33.49
C ARG A 369 -10.08 2.59 32.91
N LEU A 370 -9.08 2.81 33.75
CA LEU A 370 -7.67 2.87 33.34
C LEU A 370 -7.20 1.56 32.71
N SER A 371 -7.61 0.41 33.26
CA SER A 371 -7.30 -0.91 32.69
C SER A 371 -7.93 -1.08 31.31
N SER A 372 -9.17 -0.62 31.12
CA SER A 372 -9.85 -0.67 29.82
C SER A 372 -9.16 0.24 28.79
N GLU A 373 -8.75 1.45 29.19
CA GLU A 373 -7.98 2.36 28.33
C GLU A 373 -6.62 1.77 27.96
N LEU A 374 -5.93 1.12 28.89
CA LEU A 374 -4.65 0.46 28.65
C LEU A 374 -4.78 -0.69 27.64
N GLU A 375 -5.82 -1.52 27.76
CA GLU A 375 -6.07 -2.61 26.80
C GLU A 375 -6.39 -2.07 25.39
N LEU A 376 -7.08 -0.93 25.28
CA LEU A 376 -7.30 -0.26 23.99
C LEU A 376 -5.98 0.25 23.38
N VAL A 377 -5.06 0.80 24.18
CA VAL A 377 -3.72 1.20 23.72
C VAL A 377 -2.95 -0.02 23.22
N LYS A 378 -2.91 -1.11 23.99
CA LYS A 378 -2.24 -2.35 23.56
C LYS A 378 -2.86 -2.95 22.30
N GLN A 379 -4.18 -2.85 22.13
CA GLN A 379 -4.84 -3.28 20.90
C GLN A 379 -4.44 -2.39 19.70
N THR A 380 -4.34 -1.09 19.93
CA THR A 380 -3.88 -0.12 18.93
C THR A 380 -2.45 -0.41 18.49
N GLU A 381 -1.55 -0.73 19.43
CA GLU A 381 -0.17 -1.14 19.14
C GLU A 381 -0.10 -2.45 18.34
N LYS A 382 -0.98 -3.42 18.62
CA LYS A 382 -1.09 -4.65 17.81
C LYS A 382 -1.54 -4.37 16.37
N MET A 383 -2.20 -3.25 16.14
CA MET A 383 -2.64 -2.77 14.83
C MET A 383 -1.65 -1.79 14.18
N PHE A 384 -0.39 -1.75 14.64
CA PHE A 384 0.65 -0.86 14.10
C PHE A 384 0.73 -0.87 12.58
N ASP A 385 0.81 -2.06 11.95
CA ASP A 385 0.90 -2.20 10.49
C ASP A 385 -0.32 -1.57 9.78
N TYR A 386 -1.51 -1.64 10.38
CA TYR A 386 -2.71 -1.02 9.83
C TYR A 386 -2.61 0.51 9.89
N PHE A 387 -2.31 1.07 11.06
CA PHE A 387 -2.20 2.52 11.24
C PHE A 387 -1.04 3.16 10.47
N THR A 388 0.00 2.37 10.16
CA THR A 388 1.18 2.81 9.40
C THR A 388 1.19 2.35 7.96
N THR A 389 0.11 1.73 7.48
CA THR A 389 -0.07 1.48 6.05
C THR A 389 -0.04 2.84 5.31
N PRO A 390 0.75 2.99 4.23
CA PRO A 390 0.91 4.30 3.58
C PRO A 390 -0.40 4.97 3.17
N THR A 391 -1.33 4.25 2.55
CA THR A 391 -2.63 4.81 2.13
C THR A 391 -3.49 5.26 3.32
N GLU A 392 -3.34 4.59 4.46
CA GLU A 392 -4.01 4.89 5.73
C GLU A 392 -3.42 6.15 6.41
N ILE A 393 -2.10 6.36 6.29
CA ILE A 393 -1.45 7.62 6.69
C ILE A 393 -1.92 8.76 5.78
N PHE A 394 -1.95 8.54 4.46
CA PHE A 394 -2.41 9.53 3.49
C PHE A 394 -3.86 9.94 3.77
N ALA A 395 -4.79 8.99 3.93
CA ALA A 395 -6.20 9.27 4.18
C ALA A 395 -6.44 10.05 5.49
N ARG A 396 -5.77 9.67 6.59
CA ARG A 396 -5.84 10.43 7.86
C ARG A 396 -5.22 11.81 7.75
N GLY A 397 -4.10 11.91 7.02
CA GLY A 397 -3.46 13.19 6.75
C GLY A 397 -4.35 14.11 5.94
N PHE A 398 -5.03 13.57 4.92
CA PHE A 398 -5.96 14.30 4.08
C PHE A 398 -7.15 14.80 4.89
N GLU A 399 -7.71 13.95 5.75
CA GLU A 399 -8.77 14.31 6.68
C GLU A 399 -8.37 15.49 7.59
N LEU A 400 -7.17 15.47 8.16
CA LEU A 400 -6.63 16.58 8.94
C LEU A 400 -6.42 17.85 8.10
N TRP A 401 -5.94 17.71 6.87
CA TRP A 401 -5.75 18.84 5.97
C TRP A 401 -7.08 19.52 5.64
N VAL A 402 -8.12 18.75 5.31
CA VAL A 402 -9.48 19.28 5.10
C VAL A 402 -9.99 19.96 6.38
N PHE A 403 -9.80 19.33 7.55
CA PHE A 403 -10.25 19.88 8.83
C PHE A 403 -9.64 21.25 9.16
N GLU A 404 -8.32 21.40 8.97
CA GLU A 404 -7.60 22.61 9.37
C GLU A 404 -7.64 23.70 8.28
N THR A 405 -7.84 23.36 7.00
CA THR A 405 -7.72 24.32 5.89
C THR A 405 -9.03 24.62 5.15
N ILE A 406 -10.03 23.72 5.20
CA ILE A 406 -11.27 23.86 4.42
C ILE A 406 -12.48 24.07 5.33
N THR A 407 -12.73 23.15 6.27
CA THR A 407 -13.81 23.28 7.25
C THR A 407 -13.51 22.50 8.52
N SER A 408 -13.86 23.06 9.68
CA SER A 408 -13.84 22.35 10.96
C SER A 408 -15.24 22.08 11.52
N ASN A 409 -16.28 22.38 10.74
CA ASN A 409 -17.69 22.25 11.14
C ASN A 409 -18.47 21.50 10.05
N SER A 410 -18.34 20.17 10.02
CA SER A 410 -19.00 19.30 9.05
C SER A 410 -19.28 17.95 9.69
N SER A 411 -20.44 17.36 9.38
CA SER A 411 -20.80 15.98 9.76
C SER A 411 -19.99 14.91 9.02
N LEU A 412 -19.14 15.31 8.08
CA LEU A 412 -18.26 14.44 7.30
C LEU A 412 -16.88 14.26 7.95
N LEU A 413 -16.62 14.97 9.06
CA LEU A 413 -15.36 15.00 9.78
C LEU A 413 -15.61 14.76 11.28
N LYS A 414 -14.56 14.32 11.97
CA LYS A 414 -14.57 14.19 13.43
C LYS A 414 -14.46 15.57 14.08
N ASN A 415 -14.74 15.62 15.37
CA ASN A 415 -14.53 16.83 16.17
C ASN A 415 -13.04 17.07 16.48
N ARG A 416 -12.72 18.29 16.92
CA ARG A 416 -11.36 18.73 17.26
C ARG A 416 -10.71 17.87 18.36
N GLU A 417 -11.50 17.42 19.34
CA GLU A 417 -10.99 16.62 20.46
C GLU A 417 -10.44 15.27 19.97
N GLU A 418 -11.15 14.61 19.06
CA GLU A 418 -10.71 13.36 18.45
C GLU A 418 -9.42 13.53 17.64
N TYR A 419 -9.35 14.55 16.77
CA TYR A 419 -8.13 14.84 16.01
C TYR A 419 -6.93 15.22 16.89
N SER A 420 -7.17 15.73 18.11
CA SER A 420 -6.11 16.12 19.03
C SER A 420 -5.60 14.96 19.90
N ASN A 421 -6.48 14.01 20.26
CA ASN A 421 -6.21 13.03 21.32
C ASN A 421 -6.01 11.60 20.84
N ARG A 422 -6.52 11.25 19.65
CA ARG A 422 -6.34 9.91 19.10
C ARG A 422 -4.92 9.73 18.57
N ILE A 423 -4.32 8.56 18.84
CA ILE A 423 -2.91 8.28 18.56
C ILE A 423 -2.62 8.47 17.07
N GLU A 424 -3.53 8.00 16.21
CA GLU A 424 -3.43 8.05 14.76
C GLU A 424 -3.46 9.48 14.18
N TYR A 425 -3.94 10.48 14.91
CA TYR A 425 -3.90 11.89 14.47
C TYR A 425 -2.81 12.68 15.20
N ALA A 426 -2.63 12.42 16.50
CA ALA A 426 -1.53 12.99 17.28
C ALA A 426 -0.15 12.63 16.70
N SER A 427 -0.05 11.52 15.95
CA SER A 427 1.17 11.11 15.25
C SER A 427 1.62 12.08 14.15
N PHE A 428 0.74 12.97 13.68
CA PHE A 428 1.11 14.06 12.78
C PHE A 428 1.67 15.30 13.48
N ASN A 429 1.65 15.35 14.82
CA ASN A 429 2.20 16.49 15.56
C ASN A 429 3.70 16.65 15.23
N GLY A 430 4.10 17.88 14.90
CA GLY A 430 5.46 18.19 14.46
C GLY A 430 5.75 17.91 12.98
N ILE A 431 4.82 17.30 12.23
CA ILE A 431 4.96 17.06 10.77
C ILE A 431 3.77 17.57 9.94
N LYS A 432 2.80 18.25 10.56
CA LYS A 432 1.62 18.81 9.86
C LYS A 432 2.01 19.75 8.71
N GLU A 433 3.02 20.59 8.90
CA GLU A 433 3.48 21.53 7.86
C GLU A 433 3.99 20.79 6.62
N SER A 434 4.86 19.79 6.80
CA SER A 434 5.35 18.95 5.71
C SER A 434 4.24 18.16 5.02
N LEU A 435 3.29 17.63 5.80
CA LEU A 435 2.10 16.95 5.27
C LEU A 435 1.22 17.89 4.44
N PHE A 436 0.95 19.10 4.93
CA PHE A 436 0.08 20.05 4.24
C PHE A 436 0.77 20.65 3.01
N ALA A 437 2.08 20.88 3.07
CA ALA A 437 2.88 21.25 1.91
C ALA A 437 2.86 20.16 0.83
N PHE A 438 2.90 18.89 1.23
CA PHE A 438 2.72 17.77 0.31
C PHE A 438 1.35 17.82 -0.38
N PHE A 439 0.26 17.99 0.37
CA PHE A 439 -1.09 18.12 -0.22
C PHE A 439 -1.23 19.34 -1.13
N ALA A 440 -0.70 20.50 -0.75
CA ALA A 440 -0.70 21.69 -1.58
C ALA A 440 0.09 21.49 -2.89
N THR A 441 1.12 20.64 -2.86
CA THR A 441 1.92 20.31 -4.04
C THR A 441 1.16 19.38 -4.99
N ILE A 442 0.49 18.33 -4.48
CA ILE A 442 -0.24 17.37 -5.32
C ILE A 442 -1.66 17.83 -5.68
N PHE A 443 -2.21 18.80 -4.93
CA PHE A 443 -3.50 19.44 -5.15
C PHE A 443 -3.37 20.98 -5.20
N PRO A 444 -2.75 21.54 -6.25
CA PRO A 444 -2.64 22.99 -6.41
C PRO A 444 -4.03 23.67 -6.40
N GLU A 445 -4.12 24.85 -5.78
CA GLU A 445 -5.38 25.57 -5.61
C GLU A 445 -6.02 25.95 -6.95
N GLU A 446 -5.21 26.26 -7.95
CA GLU A 446 -5.63 26.56 -9.32
C GLU A 446 -6.38 25.36 -9.95
N THR A 447 -5.82 24.15 -9.83
CA THR A 447 -6.44 22.93 -10.34
C THR A 447 -7.73 22.55 -9.61
N ILE A 448 -7.85 22.89 -8.32
CA ILE A 448 -9.10 22.68 -7.57
C ILE A 448 -10.19 23.61 -8.12
N LYS A 449 -9.86 24.88 -8.36
CA LYS A 449 -10.81 25.88 -8.90
C LYS A 449 -11.30 25.50 -10.30
N GLU A 450 -10.39 25.05 -11.17
CA GLU A 450 -10.70 24.61 -12.54
C GLU A 450 -11.62 23.39 -12.58
N ASN A 451 -11.46 22.45 -11.64
CA ASN A 451 -12.26 21.22 -11.55
C ASN A 451 -13.53 21.39 -10.68
N SER A 452 -13.95 22.63 -10.38
CA SER A 452 -15.14 22.87 -9.57
C SER A 452 -16.43 22.53 -10.32
N PHE A 453 -17.30 21.72 -9.71
CA PHE A 453 -18.64 21.43 -10.23
C PHE A 453 -19.54 22.68 -10.27
N ALA A 454 -19.19 23.72 -9.51
CA ALA A 454 -19.83 25.03 -9.60
C ALA A 454 -19.74 25.66 -11.00
N ALA A 455 -18.64 25.43 -11.75
CA ALA A 455 -18.48 25.92 -13.11
C ALA A 455 -19.34 25.16 -14.15
N SER A 456 -19.78 23.94 -13.81
CA SER A 456 -20.62 23.08 -14.66
C SER A 456 -22.12 23.20 -14.38
N ARG A 457 -22.56 24.21 -13.59
CA ARG A 457 -23.97 24.41 -13.20
C ARG A 457 -24.89 24.73 -14.40
N THR A 458 -25.26 23.69 -15.14
CA THR A 458 -26.62 23.58 -15.68
C THR A 458 -27.36 22.65 -14.72
N ILE A 459 -28.00 23.21 -13.70
CA ILE A 459 -28.82 22.44 -12.76
C ILE A 459 -29.97 21.84 -13.57
N LEU A 460 -29.85 20.58 -13.98
CA LEU A 460 -30.84 19.91 -14.82
C LEU A 460 -31.92 19.18 -14.00
N THR A 461 -31.69 18.97 -12.70
CA THR A 461 -32.65 18.29 -11.82
C THR A 461 -33.30 19.28 -10.86
N PRO A 462 -34.63 19.38 -10.78
CA PRO A 462 -35.31 20.16 -9.75
C PRO A 462 -34.86 19.68 -8.37
N LYS A 463 -34.55 20.62 -7.46
CA LYS A 463 -34.27 20.32 -6.06
C LYS A 463 -35.46 19.52 -5.50
N ARG A 464 -35.23 18.29 -5.02
CA ARG A 464 -36.29 17.42 -4.49
C ARG A 464 -37.03 18.18 -3.39
N GLU A 465 -38.34 18.39 -3.56
CA GLU A 465 -39.20 18.75 -2.44
C GLU A 465 -39.24 17.55 -1.50
N TRP A 466 -38.79 17.75 -0.26
CA TRP A 466 -38.78 16.71 0.75
C TRP A 466 -40.20 16.41 1.23
N THR A 467 -40.91 15.56 0.49
CA THR A 467 -42.14 14.92 0.98
C THR A 467 -41.73 13.75 1.88
N PHE A 468 -42.25 13.67 3.11
CA PHE A 468 -42.04 12.52 4.00
C PHE A 468 -42.60 11.25 3.34
N VAL A 469 -41.74 10.45 2.70
CA VAL A 469 -42.10 9.13 2.18
C VAL A 469 -41.74 8.12 3.26
N SER A 470 -42.72 7.31 3.69
CA SER A 470 -42.46 6.21 4.63
C SER A 470 -41.44 5.23 4.03
N PRO A 471 -40.52 4.65 4.83
CA PRO A 471 -39.51 3.71 4.32
C PRO A 471 -40.16 2.57 3.51
N THR A 472 -39.65 2.33 2.31
CA THR A 472 -40.10 1.24 1.42
C THR A 472 -39.63 -0.11 1.98
N ASN A 473 -40.37 -0.64 2.95
CA ASN A 473 -40.19 -2.02 3.45
C ASN A 473 -40.80 -3.06 2.48
N VAL A 474 -41.43 -2.62 1.38
CA VAL A 474 -41.93 -3.45 0.29
C VAL A 474 -41.05 -3.26 -0.94
N GLY A 475 -40.16 -4.22 -1.18
CA GLY A 475 -39.38 -4.33 -2.42
C GLY A 475 -39.71 -5.64 -3.11
N GLU A 476 -40.34 -5.56 -4.28
CA GLU A 476 -40.55 -6.70 -5.18
C GLU A 476 -39.22 -7.17 -5.78
N GLN A 477 -39.08 -8.49 -5.85
CA GLN A 477 -37.98 -9.17 -6.50
C GLN A 477 -38.17 -9.02 -8.01
N MET A 478 -37.35 -8.20 -8.67
CA MET A 478 -37.16 -8.35 -10.11
C MET A 478 -36.38 -9.66 -10.31
N SER A 479 -37.08 -10.73 -10.68
CA SER A 479 -36.44 -11.96 -11.15
C SER A 479 -35.69 -11.62 -12.44
N LEU A 480 -34.37 -11.60 -12.38
CA LEU A 480 -33.55 -11.68 -13.59
C LEU A 480 -33.64 -13.13 -14.09
N PHE A 481 -34.37 -13.32 -15.19
CA PHE A 481 -34.05 -14.36 -16.16
C PHE A 481 -32.81 -13.96 -16.95
#